data_AF-A0A7C6DU18-F1
#
_entry.id   AF-A0A7C6DU18-F1
#
_cell.length_a   1.000
_cell.length_b   1.000
_cell.length_c   1.000
_cell.angle_alpha   90.00
_cell.angle_beta   90.00
_cell.angle_gamma   90.00
#
_symmetry.space_group_name_H-M   'P 1'
#
loop_
_entity.id
_entity.type
_entity.pdbx_description
1 polymer ?
#
loop_
_entity_poly.entity_id
_entity_poly.type
_entity_poly.pdbx_seq_one_letter_code
_entity_poly.pdbx_strand_id
1 'polypeptide(L)'
;RAMTIEEIKRVVKAFGQAAARAQKAGFDGVQVHAAHGYLLSEFVSPFYNKRGDNYGGSVDNRARVLLEVIQEIKNQAARADAEFAARRAEGLREAQEIVNRANQAADRIQREAEDRARRTADDLIARARAEIDVERQRAVAELRAQVADLAMLAAGRVVRSTLDPQQHRRLIDEALADAERARLS
;
A
#
# COMPACT_ATOMS: atom_id res chain seq x y z
N ARG A 1 28.24 65.09 -3.42
CA ARG A 1 29.51 64.65 -4.06
C ARG A 1 29.20 63.57 -5.09
N ALA A 2 29.98 63.42 -6.15
CA ALA A 2 29.82 62.29 -7.06
C ALA A 2 30.20 60.97 -6.36
N MET A 3 29.33 59.96 -6.44
CA MET A 3 29.61 58.63 -5.89
C MET A 3 30.84 58.00 -6.56
N THR A 4 31.62 57.22 -5.82
CA THR A 4 32.66 56.36 -6.41
C THR A 4 32.03 55.15 -7.09
N ILE A 5 32.76 54.50 -8.00
CA ILE A 5 32.31 53.26 -8.65
C ILE A 5 31.97 52.18 -7.61
N GLU A 6 32.75 52.09 -6.54
CA GLU A 6 32.51 51.13 -5.47
C GLU A 6 31.24 51.46 -4.66
N GLU A 7 30.92 52.73 -4.46
CA GLU A 7 29.64 53.14 -3.89
C GLU A 7 28.46 52.78 -4.79
N ILE A 8 28.61 52.96 -6.11
CA ILE A 8 27.58 52.60 -7.09
C ILE A 8 27.30 51.10 -7.02
N LYS A 9 28.34 50.26 -7.06
CA LYS A 9 28.19 48.80 -6.93
C LYS A 9 27.54 48.39 -5.60
N ARG A 10 27.87 49.07 -4.49
CA ARG A 10 27.23 48.81 -3.19
C ARG A 10 25.74 49.14 -3.24
N VAL A 11 25.34 50.23 -3.88
CA VAL A 11 23.93 50.59 -4.06
C VAL A 11 23.21 49.56 -4.93
N VAL A 12 23.80 49.15 -6.06
CA VAL A 12 23.23 48.08 -6.92
C VAL A 12 22.96 46.82 -6.10
N LYS A 13 23.95 46.37 -5.32
CA LYS A 13 23.79 45.21 -4.43
C LYS A 13 22.71 45.42 -3.37
N ALA A 14 22.60 46.62 -2.81
CA ALA A 14 21.58 46.95 -1.81
C ALA A 14 20.16 46.87 -2.39
N PHE A 15 19.94 47.30 -3.64
CA PHE A 15 18.66 47.13 -4.33
C PHE A 15 18.31 45.65 -4.51
N GLY A 16 19.25 44.83 -4.97
CA GLY A 16 19.04 43.37 -5.07
C GLY A 16 18.67 42.74 -3.72
N GLN A 17 19.40 43.09 -2.66
CA GLN A 17 19.11 42.58 -1.32
C GLN A 17 17.75 43.07 -0.79
N ALA A 18 17.33 44.28 -1.13
CA ALA A 18 16.01 44.79 -0.79
C ALA A 18 14.91 44.00 -1.51
N ALA A 19 15.08 43.71 -2.80
CA ALA A 19 14.16 42.86 -3.55
C ALA A 19 14.08 41.44 -2.99
N ALA A 20 15.22 40.84 -2.62
CA ALA A 20 15.25 39.53 -1.96
C ALA A 20 14.49 39.54 -0.62
N ARG A 21 14.56 40.63 0.15
CA ARG A 21 13.77 40.78 1.39
C ARG A 21 12.29 40.95 1.10
N ALA A 22 11.91 41.71 0.08
CA ALA A 22 10.51 41.88 -0.33
C ALA A 22 9.89 40.53 -0.75
N GLN A 23 10.60 39.75 -1.57
CA GLN A 23 10.14 38.40 -1.96
C GLN A 23 9.97 37.49 -0.74
N LYS A 24 10.93 37.50 0.20
CA LYS A 24 10.82 36.74 1.46
C LYS A 24 9.65 37.18 2.34
N ALA A 25 9.24 38.44 2.25
CA ALA A 25 8.08 38.96 2.97
C ALA A 25 6.75 38.66 2.25
N GLY A 26 6.77 38.01 1.08
CA GLY A 26 5.57 37.60 0.34
C GLY A 26 5.03 38.63 -0.63
N PHE A 27 5.82 39.65 -1.02
CA PHE A 27 5.43 40.56 -2.10
C PHE A 27 5.60 39.90 -3.47
N ASP A 28 4.63 40.13 -4.37
CA ASP A 28 4.66 39.61 -5.75
C ASP A 28 5.65 40.36 -6.67
N GLY A 29 6.08 41.55 -6.27
CA GLY A 29 6.96 42.37 -7.08
C GLY A 29 7.53 43.56 -6.35
N VAL A 30 8.48 44.22 -7.01
CA VAL A 30 9.10 45.46 -6.56
C VAL A 30 9.08 46.50 -7.67
N GLN A 31 8.88 47.76 -7.30
CA GLN A 31 9.03 48.89 -8.20
C GLN A 31 10.37 49.58 -7.92
N VAL A 32 11.18 49.77 -8.97
CA VAL A 32 12.41 50.56 -8.87
C VAL A 32 12.07 52.04 -9.09
N HIS A 33 12.25 52.86 -8.06
CA HIS A 33 11.96 54.28 -8.15
C HIS A 33 13.11 55.04 -8.83
N ALA A 34 12.91 55.42 -10.10
CA ALA A 34 13.88 56.16 -10.91
C ALA A 34 13.33 57.51 -11.41
N ALA A 35 12.56 58.21 -10.56
CA ALA A 35 11.92 59.48 -10.87
C ALA A 35 12.19 60.54 -9.79
N HIS A 36 11.58 61.73 -9.97
CA HIS A 36 11.48 62.82 -8.99
C HIS A 36 12.81 63.35 -8.43
N GLY A 37 13.89 63.31 -9.22
CA GLY A 37 15.18 63.86 -8.80
C GLY A 37 15.91 63.03 -7.75
N TYR A 38 15.44 61.82 -7.44
CA TYR A 38 16.17 60.89 -6.57
C TYR A 38 17.32 60.21 -7.30
N LEU A 39 18.16 59.50 -6.53
CA LEU A 39 19.42 58.89 -6.94
C LEU A 39 19.46 58.35 -8.38
N LEU A 40 18.60 57.39 -8.73
CA LEU A 40 18.65 56.77 -10.07
C LEU A 40 18.25 57.74 -11.18
N SER A 41 17.32 58.68 -10.90
CA SER A 41 16.94 59.71 -11.87
C SER A 41 18.06 60.76 -12.08
N GLU A 42 18.86 61.03 -11.05
CA GLU A 42 20.03 61.91 -11.16
C GLU A 42 21.08 61.31 -12.11
N PHE A 43 21.28 59.98 -12.10
CA PHE A 43 22.18 59.31 -13.04
C PHE A 43 21.69 59.40 -14.49
N VAL A 44 20.39 59.21 -14.72
CA VAL A 44 19.83 59.19 -16.08
C VAL A 44 19.81 60.59 -16.70
N SER A 45 19.56 61.62 -15.89
CA SER A 45 19.44 63.00 -16.36
C SER A 45 20.80 63.62 -16.72
N PRO A 46 21.00 64.13 -17.95
CA PRO A 46 22.22 64.88 -18.30
C PRO A 46 22.31 66.23 -17.58
N PHE A 47 21.21 66.71 -16.99
CA PHE A 47 21.22 67.93 -16.19
C PHE A 47 22.02 67.73 -14.89
N TYR A 48 21.79 66.62 -14.18
CA TYR A 48 22.45 66.30 -12.91
C TYR A 48 23.76 65.52 -13.10
N ASN A 49 23.79 64.54 -14.01
CA ASN A 49 24.95 63.68 -14.21
C ASN A 49 25.98 64.34 -15.14
N LYS A 50 27.04 64.88 -14.54
CA LYS A 50 28.20 65.46 -15.24
C LYS A 50 29.45 64.56 -15.18
N ARG A 51 29.29 63.26 -14.93
CA ARG A 51 30.42 62.33 -14.83
C ARG A 51 31.08 62.12 -16.21
N GLY A 52 32.41 61.96 -16.20
CA GLY A 52 33.20 61.59 -17.38
C GLY A 52 33.62 60.12 -17.42
N ASP A 53 33.11 59.29 -16.50
CA ASP A 53 33.37 57.86 -16.45
C ASP A 53 32.25 57.04 -17.12
N ASN A 54 32.31 55.71 -16.98
CA ASN A 54 31.34 54.78 -17.58
C ASN A 54 29.91 54.90 -17.04
N TYR A 55 29.66 55.80 -16.09
CA TYR A 55 28.33 56.08 -15.55
C TYR A 55 27.82 57.47 -15.95
N GLY A 56 28.51 58.21 -16.83
CA GLY A 56 28.06 59.50 -17.37
C GLY A 56 28.45 59.73 -18.83
N GLY A 57 28.18 60.93 -19.33
CA GLY A 57 28.40 61.26 -20.75
C GLY A 57 27.25 60.75 -21.62
N SER A 58 27.44 59.62 -22.31
CA SER A 58 26.44 59.06 -23.23
C SER A 58 25.16 58.59 -22.52
N VAL A 59 24.06 58.45 -23.27
CA VAL A 59 22.79 57.92 -22.74
C VAL A 59 22.99 56.53 -22.14
N ASP A 60 23.73 55.65 -22.82
CA ASP A 60 23.99 54.28 -22.36
C ASP A 60 24.74 54.25 -21.03
N ASN A 61 25.75 55.09 -20.86
CA ASN A 61 26.50 55.19 -19.62
C ASN A 61 25.62 55.74 -18.48
N ARG A 62 24.78 56.74 -18.76
CA ARG A 62 23.85 57.30 -17.77
C ARG A 62 22.77 56.29 -17.36
N ALA A 63 22.31 55.44 -18.27
CA ALA A 63 21.35 54.37 -18.00
C ALA A 63 21.97 53.15 -17.30
N ARG A 64 23.30 53.00 -17.36
CA ARG A 64 24.02 51.80 -16.89
C ARG A 64 23.66 51.38 -15.47
N VAL A 65 23.64 52.32 -14.51
CA VAL A 65 23.34 51.98 -13.12
C VAL A 65 21.93 51.44 -12.93
N LEU A 66 20.96 51.96 -13.69
CA LEU A 66 19.57 51.50 -13.63
C LEU A 66 19.47 50.06 -14.17
N LEU A 67 20.15 49.77 -15.27
CA LEU A 67 20.22 48.42 -15.84
C LEU A 67 20.93 47.44 -14.90
N GLU A 68 22.03 47.85 -14.26
CA GLU A 68 22.73 47.06 -13.25
C GLU A 68 21.83 46.75 -12.04
N VAL A 69 21.05 47.72 -11.55
CA VAL A 69 20.05 47.52 -10.49
C VAL A 69 19.00 46.49 -10.91
N ILE A 70 18.40 46.65 -12.09
CA ILE A 70 17.37 45.72 -12.60
C ILE A 70 17.95 44.32 -12.75
N GLN A 71 19.17 44.20 -13.28
CA GLN A 71 19.82 42.90 -13.47
C GLN A 71 20.10 42.23 -12.13
N GLU A 72 20.59 42.96 -11.13
CA GLU A 72 20.85 42.40 -9.81
C GLU A 72 19.55 41.97 -9.11
N ILE A 73 18.46 42.73 -9.25
CA ILE A 73 17.13 42.32 -8.76
C ILE A 73 16.69 41.00 -9.42
N LYS A 74 16.82 40.88 -10.74
CA LYS A 74 16.49 39.64 -11.47
C LYS A 74 17.34 38.46 -11.03
N ASN A 75 18.63 38.68 -10.78
CA ASN A 75 19.52 37.63 -10.28
C ASN A 75 19.08 37.12 -8.91
N GLN A 76 18.67 38.01 -8.01
CA GLN A 76 18.20 37.63 -6.68
C GLN A 76 16.87 36.87 -6.74
N ALA A 77 15.93 37.31 -7.59
CA ALA A 77 14.68 36.61 -7.82
C ALA A 77 14.91 35.19 -8.36
N ALA A 78 15.77 35.04 -9.38
CA ALA A 78 16.09 33.72 -9.95
C ALA A 78 16.73 32.76 -8.93
N ARG A 79 17.58 33.28 -8.02
CA ARG A 79 18.16 32.47 -6.93
C ARG A 79 17.08 31.97 -5.97
N ALA A 80 16.15 32.84 -5.57
CA ALA A 80 15.06 32.46 -4.69
C ALA A 80 14.12 31.43 -5.34
N ASP A 81 13.82 31.58 -6.64
CA ASP A 81 13.01 30.61 -7.38
C ASP A 81 13.69 29.25 -7.46
N ALA A 82 15.01 29.22 -7.69
CA ALA A 82 15.80 28.00 -7.69
C ALA A 82 15.83 27.32 -6.32
N GLU A 83 16.01 28.09 -5.23
CA GLU A 83 15.94 27.58 -3.86
C GLU A 83 14.57 26.97 -3.54
N PHE A 84 13.49 27.64 -3.95
CA PHE A 84 12.13 27.14 -3.75
C PHE A 84 11.86 25.88 -4.56
N ALA A 85 12.31 25.82 -5.82
CA ALA A 85 12.20 24.64 -6.65
C ALA A 85 12.97 23.44 -6.06
N ALA A 86 14.18 23.67 -5.54
CA ALA A 86 14.98 22.64 -4.89
C ALA A 86 14.28 22.05 -3.65
N ARG A 87 13.77 22.90 -2.75
CA ARG A 87 13.01 22.48 -1.56
C ARG A 87 11.75 21.70 -1.92
N ARG A 88 11.03 22.13 -2.96
CA ARG A 88 9.84 21.42 -3.45
C ARG A 88 10.21 20.03 -4.00
N ALA A 89 11.29 19.95 -4.77
CA ALA A 89 11.75 18.68 -5.33
C ALA A 89 12.19 17.69 -4.24
N GLU A 90 12.84 18.18 -3.18
CA GLU A 90 13.18 17.39 -2.00
C GLU A 90 11.93 16.87 -1.28
N GLY A 91 10.99 17.76 -0.93
CA GLY A 91 9.74 17.35 -0.27
C GLY A 91 8.91 16.36 -1.09
N LEU A 92 8.89 16.50 -2.42
CA LEU A 92 8.22 15.53 -3.30
C LEU A 92 8.91 14.15 -3.29
N ARG A 93 10.25 14.09 -3.21
CA ARG A 93 10.98 12.82 -3.09
C ARG A 93 10.67 12.14 -1.77
N GLU A 94 10.73 12.86 -0.66
CA GLU A 94 10.41 12.31 0.66
C GLU A 94 8.97 11.79 0.71
N ALA A 95 8.01 12.56 0.19
CA ALA A 95 6.63 12.14 0.08
C ALA A 95 6.48 10.85 -0.74
N GLN A 96 7.18 10.74 -1.88
CA GLN A 96 7.15 9.55 -2.71
C GLN A 96 7.72 8.33 -1.98
N GLU A 97 8.79 8.49 -1.22
CA GLU A 97 9.37 7.40 -0.41
C GLU A 97 8.43 6.93 0.70
N ILE A 98 7.70 7.84 1.34
CA ILE A 98 6.69 7.50 2.34
C ILE A 98 5.57 6.67 1.68
N VAL A 99 5.04 7.11 0.54
CA VAL A 99 4.01 6.37 -0.20
C VAL A 99 4.50 4.99 -0.62
N ASN A 100 5.72 4.90 -1.16
CA ASN A 100 6.29 3.62 -1.58
C ASN A 100 6.43 2.66 -0.39
N ARG A 101 6.90 3.14 0.77
CA ARG A 101 7.00 2.33 1.99
C ARG A 101 5.63 1.87 2.49
N ALA A 102 4.64 2.75 2.46
CA ALA A 102 3.27 2.42 2.85
C ALA A 102 2.68 1.32 1.96
N ASN A 103 2.84 1.43 0.63
CA ASN A 103 2.38 0.41 -0.32
C ASN A 103 3.09 -0.93 -0.08
N GLN A 104 4.42 -0.94 0.09
CA GLN A 104 5.16 -2.17 0.40
C GLN A 104 4.74 -2.80 1.73
N ALA A 105 4.43 -2.00 2.74
CA ALA A 105 3.92 -2.51 4.01
C ALA A 105 2.51 -3.11 3.84
N ALA A 106 1.63 -2.44 3.11
CA ALA A 106 0.29 -2.94 2.80
C ALA A 106 0.35 -4.28 2.06
N ASP A 107 1.19 -4.39 1.03
CA ASP A 107 1.38 -5.63 0.27
C ASP A 107 1.85 -6.79 1.15
N ARG A 108 2.76 -6.53 2.10
CA ARG A 108 3.22 -7.54 3.06
C ARG A 108 2.10 -8.00 3.99
N ILE A 109 1.36 -7.05 4.57
CA ILE A 109 0.26 -7.36 5.47
C ILE A 109 -0.82 -8.16 4.76
N GLN A 110 -1.15 -7.81 3.52
CA GLN A 110 -2.12 -8.53 2.70
C GLN A 110 -1.66 -9.97 2.46
N ARG A 111 -0.42 -10.18 2.01
CA ARG A 111 0.14 -11.53 1.78
C ARG A 111 0.13 -12.37 3.05
N GLU A 112 0.53 -11.81 4.18
CA GLU A 112 0.49 -12.52 5.47
C GLU A 112 -0.94 -12.86 5.90
N ALA A 113 -1.91 -11.99 5.64
CA ALA A 113 -3.31 -12.26 5.92
C ALA A 113 -3.85 -13.39 5.03
N GLU A 114 -3.54 -13.37 3.73
CA GLU A 114 -3.91 -14.41 2.78
C GLU A 114 -3.30 -15.77 3.15
N ASP A 115 -2.01 -15.81 3.48
CA ASP A 115 -1.31 -17.03 3.89
C ASP A 115 -1.89 -17.60 5.20
N ARG A 116 -2.18 -16.74 6.18
CA ARG A 116 -2.83 -17.17 7.43
C ARG A 116 -4.22 -17.73 7.17
N ALA A 117 -5.04 -17.01 6.39
CA ALA A 117 -6.40 -17.46 6.06
C ALA A 117 -6.38 -18.82 5.36
N ARG A 118 -5.45 -19.02 4.41
CA ARG A 118 -5.29 -20.29 3.71
C ARG A 118 -4.90 -21.43 4.65
N ARG A 119 -3.91 -21.23 5.52
CA ARG A 119 -3.51 -22.25 6.52
C ARG A 119 -4.65 -22.60 7.46
N THR A 120 -5.37 -21.60 7.96
CA THR A 120 -6.53 -21.84 8.83
C THR A 120 -7.63 -22.61 8.11
N ALA A 121 -7.89 -22.31 6.83
CA ALA A 121 -8.86 -23.06 6.04
C ALA A 121 -8.43 -24.52 5.83
N ASP A 122 -7.16 -24.75 5.47
CA ASP A 122 -6.59 -26.09 5.28
C ASP A 122 -6.67 -26.91 6.58
N ASP A 123 -6.33 -26.31 7.72
CA ASP A 123 -6.43 -26.94 9.04
C ASP A 123 -7.87 -27.31 9.42
N LEU A 124 -8.83 -26.43 9.15
CA LEU A 124 -10.26 -26.68 9.41
C LEU A 124 -10.77 -27.86 8.57
N ILE A 125 -10.42 -27.89 7.28
CA ILE A 125 -10.79 -28.99 6.39
C ILE A 125 -10.17 -30.30 6.86
N ALA A 126 -8.90 -30.29 7.27
CA ALA A 126 -8.21 -31.48 7.77
C ALA A 126 -8.87 -32.03 9.04
N ARG A 127 -9.21 -31.16 10.00
CA ARG A 127 -9.92 -31.54 11.23
C ARG A 127 -11.31 -32.10 10.94
N ALA A 128 -12.08 -31.42 10.11
CA ALA A 128 -13.43 -31.88 9.74
C ALA A 128 -13.39 -33.25 9.07
N ARG A 129 -12.41 -33.52 8.19
CA ARG A 129 -12.23 -34.84 7.58
C ARG A 129 -11.90 -35.92 8.61
N ALA A 130 -11.00 -35.62 9.54
CA ALA A 130 -10.63 -36.56 10.60
C ALA A 130 -11.83 -36.89 11.50
N GLU A 131 -12.64 -35.90 11.87
CA GLU A 131 -13.87 -36.12 12.64
C GLU A 131 -14.89 -36.96 11.86
N ILE A 132 -15.11 -36.67 10.58
CA ILE A 132 -15.99 -37.46 9.71
C ILE A 132 -15.52 -38.91 9.63
N ASP A 133 -14.21 -39.14 9.49
CA ASP A 133 -13.66 -40.50 9.40
C ASP A 133 -13.86 -41.28 10.71
N VAL A 134 -13.64 -40.65 11.87
CA VAL A 134 -13.89 -41.26 13.18
C VAL A 134 -15.36 -41.60 13.35
N GLU A 135 -16.26 -40.68 13.03
CA GLU A 135 -17.70 -40.91 13.18
C GLU A 135 -18.20 -41.97 12.20
N ARG A 136 -17.67 -41.99 10.96
CA ARG A 136 -17.94 -43.05 9.99
C ARG A 136 -17.50 -44.41 10.49
N GLN A 137 -16.30 -44.52 11.09
CA GLN A 137 -15.82 -45.79 11.64
C GLN A 137 -16.71 -46.27 12.79
N ARG A 138 -17.16 -45.37 13.67
CA ARG A 138 -18.10 -45.68 14.75
C ARG A 138 -19.44 -46.19 14.20
N ALA A 139 -20.05 -45.45 13.27
CA ALA A 139 -21.32 -45.83 12.66
C ALA A 139 -21.23 -47.20 11.96
N VAL A 140 -20.12 -47.48 11.25
CA VAL A 140 -19.90 -48.78 10.61
C VAL A 140 -19.72 -49.90 11.64
N ALA A 141 -19.01 -49.66 12.74
CA ALA A 141 -18.84 -50.65 13.81
C ALA A 141 -20.16 -50.98 14.51
N GLU A 142 -20.97 -49.97 14.79
CA GLU A 142 -22.30 -50.13 15.40
C GLU A 142 -23.25 -50.94 14.50
N LEU A 143 -23.32 -50.60 13.19
CA LEU A 143 -24.10 -51.36 12.22
C LEU A 143 -23.65 -52.83 12.15
N ARG A 144 -22.33 -53.10 12.18
CA ARG A 144 -21.80 -54.48 12.19
C ARG A 144 -22.23 -55.25 13.43
N ALA A 145 -22.22 -54.62 14.61
CA ALA A 145 -22.67 -55.24 15.85
C ALA A 145 -24.17 -55.59 15.78
N GLN A 146 -25.01 -54.65 15.34
CA GLN A 146 -26.46 -54.88 15.19
C GLN A 146 -26.77 -56.03 14.21
N VAL A 147 -26.05 -56.11 13.09
CA VAL A 147 -26.20 -57.19 12.11
C VAL A 147 -25.78 -58.54 12.70
N ALA A 148 -24.70 -58.58 13.48
CA ALA A 148 -24.25 -59.80 14.16
C ALA A 148 -25.31 -60.30 15.18
N ASP A 149 -25.89 -59.40 15.96
CA ASP A 149 -26.97 -59.73 16.91
C ASP A 149 -28.21 -60.28 16.20
N LEU A 150 -28.64 -59.65 15.10
CA LEU A 150 -29.75 -60.14 14.27
C LEU A 150 -29.46 -61.53 13.68
N ALA A 151 -28.25 -61.77 13.19
CA ALA A 151 -27.84 -63.07 12.64
C ALA A 151 -27.86 -64.15 13.74
N MET A 152 -27.37 -63.85 14.94
CA MET A 152 -27.41 -64.75 16.09
C MET A 152 -28.85 -65.06 16.53
N LEU A 153 -29.73 -64.05 16.57
CA LEU A 153 -31.15 -64.24 16.87
C LEU A 153 -31.84 -65.15 15.83
N ALA A 154 -31.58 -64.92 14.55
CA ALA A 154 -32.10 -65.74 13.46
C ALA A 154 -31.60 -67.19 13.56
N ALA A 155 -30.29 -67.40 13.76
CA ALA A 155 -29.70 -68.72 13.94
C ALA A 155 -30.30 -69.45 15.15
N GLY A 156 -30.45 -68.76 16.29
CA GLY A 156 -31.10 -69.32 17.48
C GLY A 156 -32.59 -69.65 17.30
N ARG A 157 -33.29 -68.97 16.38
CA ARG A 157 -34.67 -69.32 16.00
C ARG A 157 -34.69 -70.56 15.10
N VAL A 158 -33.79 -70.65 14.12
CA VAL A 158 -33.64 -71.82 13.24
C VAL A 158 -33.31 -73.06 14.05
N VAL A 159 -32.31 -72.99 14.94
CA VAL A 159 -31.90 -74.11 15.81
C VAL A 159 -33.04 -74.56 16.72
N ARG A 160 -33.83 -73.64 17.28
CA ARG A 160 -35.02 -74.00 18.08
C ARG A 160 -36.11 -74.65 17.23
N SER A 161 -36.34 -74.19 16.01
CA SER A 161 -37.29 -74.86 15.10
C SER A 161 -36.80 -76.25 14.69
N THR A 162 -35.50 -76.44 14.47
CA THR A 162 -34.96 -77.76 14.16
C THR A 162 -34.82 -78.66 15.37
N LEU A 163 -34.88 -78.18 16.62
CA LEU A 163 -34.85 -79.00 17.85
C LEU A 163 -36.24 -79.26 18.44
N ASP A 164 -37.32 -78.93 17.74
CA ASP A 164 -38.69 -79.19 18.20
C ASP A 164 -38.94 -80.71 18.29
N PRO A 165 -39.16 -81.29 19.48
CA PRO A 165 -39.39 -82.71 19.65
C PRO A 165 -40.60 -83.22 18.86
N GLN A 166 -41.59 -82.37 18.57
CA GLN A 166 -42.72 -82.75 17.71
C GLN A 166 -42.30 -82.89 16.25
N GLN A 167 -41.42 -82.01 15.77
CA GLN A 167 -40.93 -82.00 14.39
C GLN A 167 -39.92 -83.14 14.16
N HIS A 168 -39.07 -83.43 15.16
CA HIS A 168 -38.21 -84.64 15.18
C HIS A 168 -39.03 -85.93 15.15
N ARG A 169 -40.07 -86.01 16.00
CA ARG A 169 -40.91 -87.21 16.07
C ARG A 169 -41.67 -87.43 14.76
N ARG A 170 -42.16 -86.35 14.12
CA ARG A 170 -42.72 -86.41 12.75
C ARG A 170 -41.73 -86.96 11.72
N LEU A 171 -40.49 -86.48 11.71
CA LEU A 171 -39.46 -86.94 10.76
C LEU A 171 -39.04 -88.39 11.02
N ILE A 172 -39.00 -88.82 12.28
CA ILE A 172 -38.74 -90.22 12.65
C ILE A 172 -39.89 -91.12 12.22
N ASP A 173 -41.14 -90.71 12.47
CA ASP A 173 -42.33 -91.46 12.07
C ASP A 173 -42.42 -91.58 10.54
N GLU A 174 -42.10 -90.51 9.80
CA GLU A 174 -42.00 -90.53 8.32
C GLU A 174 -40.88 -91.46 7.84
N ALA A 175 -39.68 -91.38 8.43
CA ALA A 175 -38.55 -92.24 8.07
C ALA A 175 -38.79 -93.72 8.40
N LEU A 176 -39.46 -94.02 9.53
CA LEU A 176 -39.89 -95.36 9.89
C LEU A 176 -40.94 -95.89 8.90
N ALA A 177 -41.92 -95.06 8.52
CA ALA A 177 -42.92 -95.43 7.52
C ALA A 177 -42.31 -95.69 6.13
N ASP A 178 -41.26 -94.95 5.75
CA ASP A 178 -40.53 -95.17 4.50
C ASP A 178 -39.63 -96.42 4.57
N ALA A 179 -39.00 -96.69 5.72
CA ALA A 179 -38.22 -97.91 5.95
C ALA A 179 -39.10 -99.17 5.98
N GLU A 180 -40.31 -99.09 6.54
CA GLU A 180 -41.30 -100.18 6.48
C GLU A 180 -41.81 -100.42 5.06
N ARG A 181 -42.03 -99.37 4.27
CA ARG A 181 -42.36 -99.51 2.83
C ARG A 181 -41.24 -100.17 2.03
N ALA A 182 -39.98 -99.87 2.34
CA ALA A 182 -38.82 -100.50 1.69
C ALA A 182 -38.56 -101.95 2.12
N ARG A 183 -39.12 -102.40 3.26
CA ARG A 183 -38.98 -103.77 3.77
C ARG A 183 -40.10 -104.71 3.30
N LEU A 184 -41.19 -104.15 2.77
CA LEU A 184 -42.34 -104.86 2.21
C LEU A 184 -42.33 -104.90 0.66
N SER A 185 -41.25 -104.42 0.03
CA SER A 185 -40.91 -104.62 -1.39
C SER A 185 -39.76 -105.60 -1.55
#